data_AF-A0A373AYD3-F1
#
_entry.id   AF-A0A373AYD3-F1
#
_cell.length_a   1.000
_cell.length_b   1.000
_cell.length_c   1.000
_cell.angle_alpha   90.00
_cell.angle_beta   90.00
_cell.angle_gamma   90.00
#
_symmetry.space_group_name_H-M   'P 1'
#
loop_
_entity.id
_entity.type
_entity.pdbx_description
1 polymer ?
#
loop_
_entity_poly.entity_id
_entity_poly.type
_entity_poly.pdbx_seq_one_letter_code
_entity_poly.pdbx_strand_id
1 'polypeptide(L)'
;MELQDFKECINIWIKPSTWHTNHFLDTERFHKALHRIFIKNGTKLEPEKFSKLLSQALIDQYPKINSDFLNEQVKSAEITYDIIRSYLFDISE
;
A
#
# COMPACT_ATOMS: atom_id res chain seq x y z
N MET A 1 -1.81 -13.03 -0.11
CA MET A 1 -0.62 -12.50 0.59
C MET A 1 -0.85 -12.40 2.09
N GLU A 2 0.15 -12.76 2.88
CA GLU A 2 0.19 -12.66 4.35
C GLU A 2 0.87 -11.36 4.82
N LEU A 3 0.69 -10.98 6.10
CA LEU A 3 1.16 -9.70 6.63
C LEU A 3 2.67 -9.49 6.50
N GLN A 4 3.48 -10.52 6.76
CA GLN A 4 4.93 -10.39 6.72
C GLN A 4 5.43 -10.11 5.28
N ASP A 5 4.91 -10.85 4.30
CA ASP A 5 5.20 -10.60 2.88
C ASP A 5 4.77 -9.21 2.43
N PHE A 6 3.61 -8.76 2.91
CA PHE A 6 3.08 -7.43 2.62
C PHE A 6 4.01 -6.34 3.16
N LYS A 7 4.45 -6.49 4.42
CA LYS A 7 5.40 -5.56 5.05
C LYS A 7 6.69 -5.44 4.25
N GLU A 8 7.26 -6.55 3.79
CA GLU A 8 8.47 -6.53 2.94
C GLU A 8 8.27 -5.73 1.65
N CYS A 9 7.09 -5.86 1.02
CA CYS A 9 6.77 -5.14 -0.21
C CYS A 9 6.61 -3.63 0.07
N ILE A 10 5.84 -3.28 1.09
CA ILE A 10 5.43 -1.90 1.39
C ILE A 10 6.53 -1.07 2.07
N ASN A 11 7.53 -1.72 2.68
CA ASN A 11 8.60 -1.07 3.42
C ASN A 11 9.38 -0.03 2.60
N ILE A 12 9.51 -0.22 1.27
CA ILE A 12 10.17 0.78 0.41
C ILE A 12 9.45 2.14 0.42
N TRP A 13 8.14 2.15 0.66
CA TRP A 13 7.33 3.35 0.74
C TRP A 13 7.19 3.88 2.17
N ILE A 14 6.88 3.03 3.14
CA ILE A 14 6.55 3.51 4.50
C ILE A 14 7.77 3.78 5.40
N LYS A 15 8.99 3.37 4.99
CA LYS A 15 10.21 3.52 5.78
C LYS A 15 10.68 4.98 5.93
N PRO A 16 10.72 5.82 4.88
CA PRO A 16 11.06 7.23 5.02
C PRO A 16 10.01 7.96 5.83
N SER A 17 10.39 8.85 6.74
CA SER A 17 9.43 9.62 7.55
C SER A 17 8.50 10.53 6.74
N THR A 18 8.88 10.85 5.49
CA THR A 18 8.11 11.72 4.58
C THR A 18 7.08 10.97 3.74
N TRP A 19 6.90 9.67 3.94
CA TRP A 19 6.06 8.80 3.09
C TRP A 19 4.64 9.33 2.79
N HIS A 20 4.10 10.17 3.67
CA HIS A 20 2.77 10.76 3.64
C HIS A 20 2.71 12.18 3.04
N THR A 21 3.84 12.74 2.58
CA THR A 21 3.91 14.15 2.14
C THR A 21 3.38 14.38 0.72
N ASN A 22 2.96 13.33 0.01
CA ASN A 22 2.55 13.38 -1.39
C ASN A 22 3.61 13.97 -2.33
N HIS A 23 4.87 13.95 -1.90
CA HIS A 23 5.98 14.32 -2.75
C HIS A 23 6.16 13.27 -3.85
N PHE A 24 6.60 13.69 -5.05
CA PHE A 24 6.69 12.81 -6.22
C PHE A 24 7.51 11.53 -5.97
N LEU A 25 8.57 11.62 -5.14
CA LEU A 25 9.38 10.46 -4.74
C LEU A 25 8.62 9.48 -3.84
N ASP A 26 7.68 9.95 -3.03
CA ASP A 26 6.88 9.07 -2.16
C ASP A 26 5.85 8.33 -2.99
N THR A 27 5.22 9.01 -3.96
CA THR A 27 4.36 8.38 -4.97
C THR A 27 5.12 7.33 -5.79
N GLU A 28 6.36 7.63 -6.21
CA GLU A 28 7.19 6.66 -6.93
C GLU A 28 7.50 5.42 -6.08
N ARG A 29 7.85 5.61 -4.81
CA ARG A 29 8.08 4.48 -3.88
C ARG A 29 6.81 3.67 -3.65
N PHE A 30 5.65 4.32 -3.54
CA PHE A 30 4.38 3.64 -3.42
C PHE A 30 4.11 2.76 -4.64
N HIS A 31 4.26 3.27 -5.86
CA HIS A 31 4.12 2.45 -7.07
C HIS A 31 5.12 1.29 -7.13
N LYS A 32 6.38 1.50 -6.69
CA LYS A 32 7.37 0.42 -6.57
C LYS A 32 6.93 -0.65 -5.56
N ALA A 33 6.29 -0.26 -4.46
CA ALA A 33 5.72 -1.20 -3.50
C ALA A 33 4.55 -1.99 -4.10
N LEU A 34 3.63 -1.32 -4.80
CA LEU A 34 2.51 -1.97 -5.48
C LEU A 34 2.99 -2.98 -6.53
N HIS A 35 3.98 -2.61 -7.34
CA HIS A 35 4.60 -3.51 -8.31
C HIS A 35 5.12 -4.80 -7.65
N ARG A 36 5.76 -4.71 -6.47
CA ARG A 36 6.20 -5.89 -5.70
C ARG A 36 5.02 -6.76 -5.24
N ILE A 37 3.93 -6.12 -4.81
CA ILE A 37 2.70 -6.83 -4.41
C ILE A 37 2.13 -7.60 -5.61
N PHE A 38 2.02 -6.94 -6.77
CA PHE A 38 1.49 -7.56 -7.99
C PHE A 38 2.38 -8.69 -8.52
N ILE A 39 3.72 -8.57 -8.45
CA ILE A 39 4.60 -9.69 -8.80
C ILE A 39 4.34 -10.92 -7.91
N LYS A 40 4.16 -10.72 -6.61
CA LYS A 40 3.96 -11.84 -5.66
C LYS A 40 2.55 -12.45 -5.73
N ASN A 41 1.52 -11.64 -5.95
CA ASN A 41 0.12 -12.06 -5.75
C ASN A 41 -0.78 -11.89 -6.98
N GLY A 42 -0.26 -11.32 -8.07
CA GLY A 42 -1.08 -10.84 -9.18
C GLY A 42 -2.13 -9.82 -8.69
N THR A 43 -3.25 -9.75 -9.41
CA THR A 43 -4.40 -8.87 -9.11
C THR A 43 -5.40 -9.47 -8.10
N LYS A 44 -5.03 -10.59 -7.44
CA LYS A 44 -5.90 -11.38 -6.55
C LYS A 44 -6.00 -10.85 -5.11
N LEU A 45 -5.36 -9.73 -4.79
CA LEU A 45 -5.42 -9.14 -3.45
C LEU A 45 -6.56 -8.13 -3.47
N GLU A 46 -7.64 -8.43 -2.77
CA GLU A 46 -8.79 -7.53 -2.72
C GLU A 46 -8.45 -6.20 -2.01
N PRO A 47 -9.02 -5.06 -2.43
CA PRO A 47 -8.78 -3.75 -1.83
C PRO A 47 -8.98 -3.72 -0.32
N GLU A 48 -10.03 -4.36 0.20
CA GLU A 48 -10.32 -4.37 1.64
C GLU A 48 -9.25 -5.13 2.43
N LYS A 49 -8.68 -6.20 1.82
CA LYS A 49 -7.57 -6.94 2.42
C LYS A 49 -6.30 -6.11 2.37
N PHE A 50 -6.02 -5.42 1.26
CA PHE A 50 -4.91 -4.47 1.14
C PHE A 50 -4.97 -3.41 2.26
N SER A 51 -6.12 -2.78 2.47
CA SER A 51 -6.32 -1.75 3.49
C SER A 51 -6.04 -2.25 4.89
N LYS A 52 -6.55 -3.43 5.24
CA LYS A 52 -6.28 -4.05 6.56
C LYS A 52 -4.78 -4.32 6.77
N LEU A 53 -4.10 -4.84 5.75
CA LEU A 53 -2.67 -5.12 5.81
C LEU A 53 -1.85 -3.83 5.93
N LEU A 54 -2.23 -2.78 5.19
CA LEU A 54 -1.58 -1.47 5.24
C LEU A 54 -1.76 -0.80 6.60
N SER A 55 -2.98 -0.80 7.15
CA SER A 55 -3.24 -0.27 8.49
C SER A 55 -2.34 -0.95 9.52
N GLN A 56 -2.25 -2.28 9.49
CA GLN A 56 -1.40 -3.02 10.42
C GLN A 56 0.09 -2.68 10.23
N ALA A 57 0.57 -2.62 8.99
CA ALA A 57 1.95 -2.27 8.69
C ALA A 57 2.32 -0.86 9.18
N LEU A 58 1.41 0.11 9.02
CA LEU A 58 1.62 1.49 9.49
C LEU A 58 1.56 1.60 11.01
N ILE A 59 0.65 0.90 11.69
CA ILE A 59 0.59 0.84 13.16
C ILE A 59 1.89 0.24 13.72
N ASP A 60 2.38 -0.84 13.13
CA ASP A 60 3.60 -1.50 13.59
C ASP A 60 4.83 -0.62 13.39
N GLN A 61 4.89 0.14 12.28
CA GLN A 61 5.99 1.05 11.97
C GLN A 61 5.90 2.37 12.77
N TYR A 62 4.68 2.85 13.02
CA TYR A 62 4.39 4.13 13.68
C TYR A 62 3.32 3.94 14.78
N PRO A 63 3.66 3.35 15.94
CA PRO A 63 2.67 3.00 16.98
C PRO A 63 1.91 4.19 17.58
N LYS A 64 2.41 5.42 17.38
CA LYS A 64 1.81 6.66 17.87
C LYS A 64 1.12 7.47 16.76
N ILE A 65 0.92 6.87 15.58
CA ILE A 65 0.22 7.54 14.48
C ILE A 65 -1.21 7.89 14.90
N ASN A 66 -1.66 9.09 14.54
CA ASN A 66 -3.03 9.50 14.80
C ASN A 66 -4.00 8.62 13.98
N SER A 67 -5.11 8.19 14.58
CA SER A 67 -6.07 7.26 13.96
C SER A 67 -6.77 7.83 12.74
N ASP A 68 -7.15 9.11 12.79
CA ASP A 68 -7.86 9.77 11.70
C ASP A 68 -6.92 9.96 10.52
N PHE A 69 -5.70 10.42 10.82
CA PHE A 69 -4.62 10.51 9.82
C PHE A 69 -4.31 9.16 9.19
N LEU A 70 -4.18 8.08 9.99
CA LEU A 70 -3.96 6.73 9.49
C LEU A 70 -5.08 6.31 8.52
N ASN A 71 -6.34 6.51 8.91
CA ASN A 71 -7.50 6.14 8.11
C ASN A 71 -7.53 6.89 6.77
N GLU A 72 -7.20 8.19 6.77
CA GLU A 72 -7.07 8.98 5.55
C GLU A 72 -5.98 8.44 4.61
N GLN A 73 -4.80 8.16 5.15
CA GLN A 73 -3.68 7.62 4.36
C GLN A 73 -4.00 6.24 3.79
N VAL A 74 -4.61 5.37 4.58
CA VAL A 74 -5.01 4.01 4.14
C VAL A 74 -6.06 4.10 3.04
N LYS A 75 -7.09 4.93 3.22
CA LYS A 75 -8.16 5.10 2.23
C LYS A 75 -7.64 5.67 0.91
N SER A 76 -6.73 6.65 0.98
CA SER A 76 -6.09 7.21 -0.22
C SER A 76 -5.26 6.15 -0.97
N ALA A 77 -4.49 5.34 -0.24
CA ALA A 77 -3.70 4.26 -0.81
C ALA A 77 -4.58 3.14 -1.38
N GLU A 78 -5.69 2.78 -0.73
CA GLU A 78 -6.67 1.79 -1.19
C GLU A 78 -7.28 2.18 -2.54
N ILE A 79 -7.74 3.44 -2.67
CA ILE A 79 -8.32 3.94 -3.93
C ILE A 79 -7.30 3.82 -5.06
N THR A 80 -6.07 4.27 -4.82
CA THR A 80 -5.00 4.20 -5.83
C THR A 80 -4.66 2.75 -6.18
N TYR A 81 -4.60 1.88 -5.17
CA TYR A 81 -4.37 0.45 -5.35
C TYR A 81 -5.45 -0.19 -6.22
N ASP A 82 -6.74 0.05 -5.93
CA ASP A 82 -7.84 -0.57 -6.65
C ASP A 82 -7.93 -0.10 -8.11
N ILE A 83 -7.65 1.18 -8.38
CA ILE A 83 -7.55 1.70 -9.75
C ILE A 83 -6.50 0.93 -10.54
N ILE A 84 -5.29 0.79 -9.99
CA ILE A 84 -4.19 0.09 -10.66
C ILE A 84 -4.49 -1.40 -10.79
N ARG A 85 -5.01 -2.02 -9.73
CA ARG A 85 -5.39 -3.44 -9.70
C ARG A 85 -6.43 -3.76 -10.77
N SER A 86 -7.47 -2.93 -10.90
CA SER A 86 -8.54 -3.08 -11.88
C SER A 86 -8.02 -2.90 -13.30
N TYR A 87 -7.23 -1.86 -13.56
CA TYR A 87 -6.59 -1.68 -14.87
C TYR A 87 -5.71 -2.88 -15.25
N LEU A 88 -4.89 -3.38 -14.32
CA LEU A 88 -4.04 -4.54 -14.57
C LEU A 88 -4.85 -5.81 -14.78
N PHE A 89 -5.98 -5.98 -14.09
CA PHE A 89 -6.89 -7.10 -14.28
C PHE A 89 -7.41 -7.10 -15.72
N ASP A 90 -7.93 -5.97 -16.19
CA ASP A 90 -8.53 -5.80 -17.52
C ASP A 90 -7.54 -6.08 -18.67
N ILE A 91 -6.26 -5.71 -18.52
CA ILE A 91 -5.24 -5.95 -19.58
C ILE A 91 -4.53 -7.30 -19.47
N SER A 92 -4.77 -8.05 -18.39
CA SER A 92 -4.15 -9.35 -18.15
C SER A 92 -5.02 -10.54 -18.56
N GLU A 93 -6.29 -10.28 -18.91
CA GLU A 93 -7.20 -11.22 -19.62
C GLU A 93 -7.08 -11.06 -21.15
#